data_AF-A0A0G0XBQ7-F1
#
_entry.id   AF-A0A0G0XBQ7-F1
#
_cell.length_a   1.000
_cell.length_b   1.000
_cell.length_c   1.000
_cell.angle_alpha   90.00
_cell.angle_beta   90.00
_cell.angle_gamma   90.00
#
_symmetry.space_group_name_H-M   'P 1'
#
loop_
_entity.id
_entity.type
_entity.pdbx_description
1 polymer ?
#
loop_
_entity_poly.entity_id
_entity_poly.type
_entity_poly.pdbx_seq_one_letter_code
_entity_poly.pdbx_strand_id
1 'polypeptide(L)'
;MNDVTSFFPPVKTTPPEKASAIFKISVIDGTPFVNETLEHRHINQADLVPRYELNFPNGTIWLSDLYYLIDNRIAVIGYIQIGDDNPVIRSFYRSKSQGVWRFLHDYTLKNGAFDWQAKGLEHGHITACLALQKAFEFIEEDNIPKYIEYHELIFAGTARERIGNEQYVGTSGKPEALKGNFYPGPGDRLAPDEIYFNDESEAPDFKHHIASWSKKSDTYGTIYVDIIASHNGQFYYMFCRDPKKRAWIAMVENTAGNLTSTGINKPWILAGDLVTPAYEYEALSNNYGDTNDRKGPYVDMFNNYLSKIKVIQEYLLRSV
;
A
#
# COMPACT_ATOMS: atom_id res chain seq x y z
N MET A 1 1.56 -33.23 0.89
CA MET A 1 1.55 -31.82 1.35
C MET A 1 3.00 -31.40 1.42
N ASN A 2 3.52 -30.86 0.32
CA ASN A 2 4.86 -30.31 0.33
C ASN A 2 4.78 -28.98 1.08
N ASP A 3 5.67 -28.84 2.06
CA ASP A 3 5.86 -27.65 2.87
C ASP A 3 6.15 -26.49 1.91
N VAL A 4 5.13 -25.68 1.64
CA VAL A 4 5.26 -24.48 0.81
C VAL A 4 6.08 -23.52 1.65
N THR A 5 7.40 -23.55 1.45
CA THR A 5 8.30 -22.47 1.84
C THR A 5 7.59 -21.16 1.54
N SER A 6 7.25 -20.42 2.61
CA SER A 6 6.39 -19.24 2.56
C SER A 6 6.73 -18.36 1.36
N PHE A 7 5.75 -18.17 0.45
CA PHE A 7 5.86 -17.31 -0.73
C PHE A 7 6.41 -15.90 -0.40
N PHE A 8 6.15 -15.43 0.83
CA PHE A 8 6.69 -14.19 1.35
C PHE A 8 7.85 -14.44 2.32
N PRO A 9 8.84 -13.54 2.39
CA PRO A 9 9.89 -13.62 3.40
C PRO A 9 9.29 -13.67 4.81
N PRO A 10 9.80 -14.53 5.71
CA PRO A 10 9.27 -14.62 7.06
C PRO A 10 9.56 -13.34 7.86
N VAL A 11 8.58 -12.88 8.62
CA VAL A 11 8.76 -11.80 9.59
C VAL A 11 9.44 -12.37 10.82
N LYS A 12 10.56 -11.79 11.24
CA LYS A 12 11.29 -12.17 12.45
C LYS A 12 11.34 -11.01 13.42
N THR A 13 11.45 -11.28 14.72
CA THR A 13 11.76 -10.25 15.72
C THR A 13 13.24 -9.85 15.63
N THR A 14 13.52 -8.56 15.70
CA THR A 14 14.87 -7.99 15.70
C THR A 14 15.42 -7.98 17.13
N PRO A 15 16.58 -8.61 17.40
CA PRO A 15 17.20 -8.53 18.72
C PRO A 15 17.56 -7.09 19.11
N PRO A 16 17.44 -6.68 20.39
CA PRO A 16 17.65 -5.29 20.81
C PRO A 16 19.02 -4.70 20.42
N GLU A 17 20.09 -5.50 20.48
CA GLU A 17 21.43 -5.06 20.07
C GLU A 17 21.50 -4.74 18.57
N LYS A 18 20.89 -5.61 17.75
CA LYS A 18 20.78 -5.41 16.29
C LYS A 18 19.90 -4.18 16.00
N ALA A 19 18.76 -4.04 16.68
CA ALA A 19 17.87 -2.90 16.54
C ALA A 19 18.59 -1.58 16.84
N SER A 20 19.35 -1.52 17.94
CA SER A 20 20.14 -0.33 18.31
C SER A 20 21.23 -0.02 17.28
N ALA A 21 21.91 -1.04 16.76
CA ALA A 21 22.95 -0.86 15.74
C ALA A 21 22.37 -0.29 14.44
N ILE A 22 21.28 -0.88 13.92
CA ILE A 22 20.58 -0.42 12.72
C ILE A 22 20.07 1.00 12.92
N PHE A 23 19.41 1.27 14.05
CA PHE A 23 18.84 2.59 14.34
C PHE A 23 19.90 3.69 14.33
N LYS A 24 21.08 3.46 14.89
CA LYS A 24 22.16 4.46 14.97
C LYS A 24 22.74 4.87 13.62
N ILE A 25 22.76 3.96 12.65
CA ILE A 25 23.33 4.22 11.31
C ILE A 25 22.27 4.65 10.29
N SER A 26 20.99 4.64 10.69
CA SER A 26 19.89 4.92 9.79
C SER A 26 19.85 6.40 9.40
N VAL A 27 19.41 6.68 8.18
CA VAL A 27 19.35 8.03 7.62
C VAL A 27 17.90 8.52 7.59
N ILE A 28 17.67 9.74 8.07
CA ILE A 28 16.41 10.47 7.91
C ILE A 28 16.59 11.42 6.72
N ASP A 29 15.84 11.19 5.66
CA ASP A 29 15.91 11.93 4.39
C ASP A 29 14.57 12.60 4.06
N GLY A 30 14.02 13.30 5.05
CA GLY A 30 12.82 14.13 4.92
C GLY A 30 13.12 15.62 5.10
N THR A 31 12.10 16.45 4.93
CA THR A 31 12.17 17.90 5.21
C THR A 31 11.56 18.22 6.58
N PRO A 32 11.87 19.37 7.18
CA PRO A 32 11.22 19.82 8.40
C PRO A 32 9.68 19.86 8.25
N PHE A 33 8.96 19.42 9.27
CA PHE A 33 7.50 19.53 9.37
C PHE A 33 7.15 20.67 10.34
N VAL A 34 6.44 21.69 9.87
CA VAL A 34 6.05 22.87 10.69
C VAL A 34 7.26 23.48 11.42
N ASN A 35 8.37 23.66 10.69
CA ASN A 35 9.67 24.18 11.18
C ASN A 35 10.42 23.29 12.18
N GLU A 36 9.98 22.04 12.39
CA GLU A 36 10.69 21.08 13.24
C GLU A 36 11.30 19.95 12.40
N THR A 37 12.56 19.63 12.66
CA THR A 37 13.28 18.54 11.97
C THR A 37 13.10 17.23 12.72
N LEU A 38 12.75 16.16 12.02
CA LEU A 38 12.74 14.83 12.61
C LEU A 38 14.16 14.37 12.92
N GLU A 39 14.39 13.96 14.16
CA GLU A 39 15.66 13.48 14.67
C GLU A 39 15.49 12.09 15.29
N HIS A 40 16.59 11.34 15.41
CA HIS A 40 16.60 10.03 16.07
C HIS A 40 16.03 10.10 17.51
N ARG A 41 16.23 11.21 18.25
CA ARG A 41 15.66 11.32 19.60
C ARG A 41 14.13 11.22 19.61
N HIS A 42 13.44 11.77 18.60
CA HIS A 42 11.97 11.70 18.52
C HIS A 42 11.49 10.26 18.32
N ILE A 43 12.13 9.52 17.40
CA ILE A 43 11.81 8.12 17.11
C ILE A 43 12.10 7.22 18.33
N ASN A 44 13.22 7.47 19.02
CA ASN A 44 13.60 6.73 20.22
C ASN A 44 12.65 7.01 21.40
N GLN A 45 12.25 8.28 21.60
CA GLN A 45 11.26 8.64 22.62
C GLN A 45 9.89 8.01 22.37
N ALA A 46 9.52 7.84 21.11
CA ALA A 46 8.29 7.16 20.70
C ALA A 46 8.35 5.63 20.73
N ASP A 47 9.51 5.04 21.10
CA ASP A 47 9.72 3.59 21.10
C ASP A 47 9.37 2.93 19.74
N LEU A 48 9.82 3.59 18.66
CA LEU A 48 9.62 3.16 17.27
C LEU A 48 10.93 2.68 16.61
N VAL A 49 11.86 2.14 17.40
CA VAL A 49 13.09 1.51 16.89
C VAL A 49 12.76 0.18 16.15
N PRO A 50 13.69 -0.38 15.36
CA PRO A 50 13.46 -1.67 14.68
C PRO A 50 13.00 -2.78 15.63
N ARG A 51 11.87 -3.42 15.32
CA ARG A 51 11.32 -4.56 16.10
C ARG A 51 11.11 -5.80 15.25
N TYR A 52 10.78 -5.64 13.98
CA TYR A 52 10.57 -6.72 13.03
C TYR A 52 11.58 -6.64 11.90
N GLU A 53 11.86 -7.77 11.26
CA GLU A 53 12.84 -7.90 10.18
C GLU A 53 12.31 -8.78 9.05
N LEU A 54 12.53 -8.32 7.82
CA LEU A 54 12.25 -9.03 6.58
C LEU A 54 13.48 -8.97 5.67
N ASN A 55 13.91 -10.14 5.20
CA ASN A 55 15.05 -10.26 4.30
C ASN A 55 14.55 -10.46 2.87
N PHE A 56 14.95 -9.58 1.96
CA PHE A 56 14.68 -9.64 0.52
C PHE A 56 15.97 -10.03 -0.24
N PRO A 57 15.88 -10.53 -1.48
CA PRO A 57 17.06 -10.88 -2.26
C PRO A 57 18.07 -9.73 -2.43
N ASN A 58 17.59 -8.49 -2.47
CA ASN A 58 18.41 -7.30 -2.74
C ASN A 58 18.52 -6.34 -1.54
N GLY A 59 18.04 -6.72 -0.35
CA GLY A 59 18.03 -5.82 0.79
C GLY A 59 17.33 -6.37 2.02
N THR A 60 17.32 -5.57 3.09
CA THR A 60 16.63 -5.89 4.34
C THR A 60 15.74 -4.73 4.72
N ILE A 61 14.53 -5.04 5.19
CA ILE A 61 13.62 -4.07 5.80
C ILE A 61 13.47 -4.44 7.26
N TRP A 62 13.67 -3.45 8.13
CA TRP A 62 13.18 -3.53 9.50
C TRP A 62 11.96 -2.66 9.68
N LEU A 63 11.03 -3.11 10.52
CA LEU A 63 9.80 -2.38 10.84
C LEU A 63 9.74 -2.15 12.34
N SER A 64 9.23 -0.99 12.71
CA SER A 64 8.89 -0.64 14.10
C SER A 64 7.53 -1.23 14.51
N ASP A 65 7.10 -0.93 15.74
CA ASP A 65 5.71 -1.09 16.14
C ASP A 65 4.77 -0.16 15.37
N LEU A 66 3.50 -0.54 15.33
CA LEU A 66 2.46 0.32 14.76
C LEU A 66 2.14 1.47 15.71
N TYR A 67 1.73 2.59 15.13
CA TYR A 67 1.25 3.74 15.88
C TYR A 67 0.07 4.41 15.19
N TYR A 68 -0.74 5.12 15.97
CA TYR A 68 -1.83 5.93 15.46
C TYR A 68 -1.35 7.31 15.01
N LEU A 69 -1.84 7.73 13.86
CA LEU A 69 -1.86 9.11 13.37
C LEU A 69 -3.19 9.78 13.74
N ILE A 70 -3.33 11.05 13.35
CA ILE A 70 -4.62 11.75 13.34
C ILE A 70 -5.66 10.94 12.56
N ASP A 71 -6.92 11.04 13.01
CA ASP A 71 -8.09 10.33 12.49
C ASP A 71 -8.02 8.80 12.65
N ASN A 72 -7.27 8.29 13.63
CA ASN A 72 -7.09 6.85 13.88
C ASN A 72 -6.50 6.07 12.70
N ARG A 73 -5.80 6.75 11.79
CA ARG A 73 -5.04 6.04 10.76
C ARG A 73 -3.84 5.37 11.39
N ILE A 74 -3.50 4.17 10.95
CA ILE A 74 -2.33 3.43 11.46
C ILE A 74 -1.14 3.69 10.55
N ALA A 75 0.02 3.87 11.16
CA ALA A 75 1.31 4.02 10.51
C ALA A 75 2.39 3.15 11.16
N VAL A 76 3.52 3.02 10.46
CA VAL A 76 4.70 2.29 10.89
C VAL A 76 5.94 2.89 10.26
N ILE A 77 7.03 2.93 11.01
CA ILE A 77 8.36 3.30 10.50
C ILE A 77 9.05 2.06 9.95
N GLY A 78 9.52 2.15 8.71
CA GLY A 78 10.41 1.19 8.08
C GLY A 78 11.83 1.73 7.94
N TYR A 79 12.79 0.84 8.13
CA TYR A 79 14.23 1.06 7.96
C TYR A 79 14.67 0.22 6.79
N ILE A 80 14.95 0.85 5.65
CA ILE A 80 15.08 0.15 4.37
C ILE A 80 16.52 0.21 3.92
N GLN A 81 17.18 -0.95 3.91
CA GLN A 81 18.53 -1.10 3.39
C GLN A 81 18.50 -1.88 2.08
N ILE A 82 19.08 -1.30 1.02
CA ILE A 82 19.25 -1.94 -0.28
C ILE A 82 20.75 -2.03 -0.56
N GLY A 83 21.24 -3.21 -0.92
CA GLY A 83 22.69 -3.43 -1.05
C GLY A 83 23.46 -3.08 0.22
N ASP A 84 24.58 -2.37 0.06
CA ASP A 84 25.49 -1.99 1.15
C ASP A 84 25.24 -0.57 1.70
N ASP A 85 24.18 0.11 1.24
CA ASP A 85 23.86 1.47 1.68
C ASP A 85 23.38 1.51 3.14
N ASN A 86 23.45 2.66 3.79
CA ASN A 86 22.83 2.83 5.10
C ASN A 86 21.29 2.68 5.02
N PRO A 87 20.63 2.08 6.02
CA PRO A 87 19.19 1.99 6.05
C PRO A 87 18.55 3.38 6.03
N VAL A 88 17.52 3.58 5.21
CA VAL A 88 16.79 4.83 5.16
C VAL A 88 15.44 4.71 5.86
N ILE A 89 15.11 5.70 6.69
CA ILE A 89 13.88 5.75 7.48
C ILE A 89 12.74 6.25 6.58
N ARG A 90 11.64 5.48 6.54
CA ARG A 90 10.46 5.72 5.70
C ARG A 90 9.18 5.47 6.50
N SER A 91 8.18 6.32 6.33
CA SER A 91 6.86 6.07 6.90
C SER A 91 5.96 5.32 5.93
N PHE A 92 5.25 4.33 6.47
CA PHE A 92 4.14 3.66 5.79
C PHE A 92 2.84 3.91 6.55
N TYR A 93 1.72 3.95 5.84
CA TYR A 93 0.40 4.14 6.42
C TYR A 93 -0.65 3.26 5.75
N ARG A 94 -1.68 2.89 6.50
CA ARG A 94 -2.82 2.14 5.97
C ARG A 94 -3.81 3.08 5.28
N SER A 95 -4.07 2.83 4.00
CA SER A 95 -5.10 3.53 3.24
C SER A 95 -6.49 3.09 3.67
N LYS A 96 -7.35 4.04 4.06
CA LYS A 96 -8.74 3.75 4.43
C LYS A 96 -9.61 3.31 3.25
N SER A 97 -9.38 3.84 2.04
CA SER A 97 -10.22 3.53 0.88
C SER A 97 -9.89 2.19 0.24
N GLN A 98 -8.62 1.82 0.10
CA GLN A 98 -8.21 0.56 -0.53
C GLN A 98 -7.88 -0.55 0.48
N GLY A 99 -7.67 -0.21 1.75
CA GLY A 99 -7.23 -1.15 2.78
C GLY A 99 -5.79 -1.64 2.59
N VAL A 100 -4.99 -1.00 1.72
CA VAL A 100 -3.58 -1.34 1.49
C VAL A 100 -2.65 -0.38 2.21
N TRP A 101 -1.47 -0.86 2.54
CA TRP A 101 -0.38 -0.05 3.08
C TRP A 101 0.35 0.71 1.97
N ARG A 102 0.70 1.96 2.25
CA ARG A 102 1.36 2.86 1.31
C ARG A 102 2.53 3.53 1.96
N PHE A 103 3.59 3.73 1.20
CA PHE A 103 4.70 4.61 1.54
C PHE A 103 4.23 6.07 1.49
N LEU A 104 4.70 6.88 2.44
CA LEU A 104 4.57 8.34 2.39
C LEU A 104 5.73 8.93 1.59
N HIS A 105 5.52 9.18 0.30
CA HIS A 105 6.56 9.75 -0.57
C HIS A 105 6.86 11.24 -0.34
N ASP A 106 5.82 11.98 -0.01
CA ASP A 106 5.79 13.42 0.12
C ASP A 106 4.48 13.81 0.81
N TYR A 107 4.36 15.08 1.18
CA TYR A 107 3.14 15.65 1.72
C TYR A 107 3.00 17.11 1.30
N THR A 108 1.82 17.67 1.45
CA THR A 108 1.59 19.12 1.35
C THR A 108 0.99 19.63 2.65
N LEU A 109 1.19 20.91 2.94
CA LEU A 109 0.55 21.58 4.07
C LEU A 109 -0.61 22.45 3.61
N LYS A 110 -1.72 22.39 4.33
CA LYS A 110 -2.86 23.30 4.17
C LYS A 110 -3.11 23.98 5.50
N ASN A 111 -2.88 25.29 5.55
CA ASN A 111 -2.97 26.09 6.78
C ASN A 111 -2.10 25.53 7.93
N GLY A 112 -0.90 25.02 7.61
CA GLY A 112 0.02 24.42 8.58
C GLY A 112 -0.34 23.01 9.04
N ALA A 113 -1.41 22.42 8.53
CA ALA A 113 -1.81 21.04 8.82
C ALA A 113 -1.50 20.11 7.65
N PHE A 114 -1.27 18.83 7.95
CA PHE A 114 -1.01 17.79 6.96
C PHE A 114 -2.21 17.62 6.00
N ASP A 115 -1.97 17.73 4.68
CA ASP A 115 -2.99 17.51 3.66
C ASP A 115 -2.86 16.15 2.99
N TRP A 116 -3.84 15.28 3.28
CA TRP A 116 -3.94 13.93 2.73
C TRP A 116 -4.43 13.88 1.28
N GLN A 117 -4.83 15.02 0.68
CA GLN A 117 -5.32 15.08 -0.70
C GLN A 117 -4.19 15.06 -1.75
N ALA A 118 -2.93 15.18 -1.34
CA ALA A 118 -1.75 15.09 -2.21
C ALA A 118 -1.44 13.66 -2.71
N LYS A 119 -2.46 12.82 -2.92
CA LYS A 119 -2.29 11.52 -3.60
C LYS A 119 -2.01 11.85 -5.06
N GLY A 120 -0.79 11.58 -5.52
CA GLY A 120 -0.36 11.92 -6.88
C GLY A 120 -1.18 11.27 -7.99
N LEU A 121 -0.62 11.29 -9.20
CA LEU A 121 -1.35 10.96 -10.43
C LEU A 121 -2.02 9.56 -10.38
N GLU A 122 -1.45 8.58 -9.66
CA GLU A 122 -2.00 7.22 -9.49
C GLU A 122 -1.54 6.54 -8.18
N HIS A 123 -2.20 5.48 -7.71
CA HIS A 123 -1.88 4.87 -6.42
C HIS A 123 -0.77 3.80 -6.44
N GLY A 124 -0.44 3.23 -7.61
CA GLY A 124 0.50 2.11 -7.72
C GLY A 124 1.92 2.46 -7.25
N HIS A 125 2.39 3.66 -7.58
CA HIS A 125 3.76 4.11 -7.29
C HIS A 125 4.05 4.38 -5.80
N ILE A 126 3.05 4.32 -4.92
CA ILE A 126 3.23 4.45 -3.45
C ILE A 126 2.78 3.21 -2.68
N THR A 127 2.24 2.19 -3.34
CA THR A 127 1.71 1.01 -2.64
C THR A 127 2.87 0.11 -2.23
N ALA A 128 2.93 -0.27 -0.95
CA ALA A 128 3.98 -1.16 -0.45
C ALA A 128 3.84 -2.55 -1.09
N CYS A 129 4.96 -3.25 -1.31
CA CYS A 129 4.94 -4.53 -1.99
C CYS A 129 4.16 -5.61 -1.21
N LEU A 130 3.72 -6.68 -1.90
CA LEU A 130 2.87 -7.73 -1.32
C LEU A 130 3.48 -8.36 -0.06
N ALA A 131 4.80 -8.56 -0.03
CA ALA A 131 5.52 -9.04 1.15
C ALA A 131 5.33 -8.12 2.35
N LEU A 132 5.44 -6.81 2.15
CA LEU A 132 5.19 -5.82 3.20
C LEU A 132 3.71 -5.76 3.59
N GLN A 133 2.78 -5.87 2.64
CA GLN A 133 1.33 -5.92 2.96
C GLN A 133 1.02 -7.06 3.95
N LYS A 134 1.60 -8.25 3.73
CA LYS A 134 1.46 -9.38 4.66
C LYS A 134 2.22 -9.15 5.97
N ALA A 135 3.40 -8.53 5.91
CA ALA A 135 4.17 -8.21 7.11
C ALA A 135 3.41 -7.28 8.06
N PHE A 136 2.77 -6.25 7.52
CA PHE A 136 1.98 -5.33 8.33
C PHE A 136 0.78 -6.00 8.98
N GLU A 137 0.14 -6.97 8.30
CA GLU A 137 -0.91 -7.76 8.93
C GLU A 137 -0.38 -8.58 10.11
N PHE A 138 0.76 -9.26 9.93
CA PHE A 138 1.39 -9.99 11.01
C PHE A 138 1.69 -9.09 12.22
N ILE A 139 2.15 -7.87 11.98
CA ILE A 139 2.41 -6.90 13.05
C ILE A 139 1.11 -6.42 13.72
N GLU A 140 0.05 -6.18 12.95
CA GLU A 140 -1.28 -5.83 13.49
C GLU A 140 -1.86 -6.95 14.38
N GLU A 141 -1.56 -8.22 14.07
CA GLU A 141 -1.95 -9.36 14.91
C GLU A 141 -1.08 -9.52 16.17
N ASP A 142 0.23 -9.20 16.06
CA ASP A 142 1.19 -9.30 17.18
C ASP A 142 1.03 -8.15 18.19
N ASN A 143 0.66 -6.95 17.73
CA ASN A 143 0.62 -5.77 18.59
C ASN A 143 -0.48 -4.76 18.23
N ILE A 144 -0.99 -4.09 19.27
CA ILE A 144 -1.94 -2.99 19.13
C ILE A 144 -1.16 -1.70 18.82
N PRO A 145 -1.63 -0.87 17.86
CA PRO A 145 -0.97 0.39 17.58
C PRO A 145 -0.88 1.31 18.80
N LYS A 146 0.28 1.92 19.00
CA LYS A 146 0.56 2.84 20.12
C LYS A 146 0.02 4.24 19.82
N TYR A 147 -0.42 4.96 20.85
CA TYR A 147 -0.52 6.42 20.79
C TYR A 147 0.82 7.00 21.19
N ILE A 148 1.40 7.86 20.34
CA ILE A 148 2.72 8.45 20.55
C ILE A 148 2.65 9.96 20.48
N GLU A 149 3.54 10.63 21.19
CA GLU A 149 3.80 12.05 20.99
C GLU A 149 4.48 12.28 19.63
N TYR A 150 4.36 13.49 19.08
CA TYR A 150 5.00 13.88 17.82
C TYR A 150 4.65 13.00 16.61
N HIS A 151 3.50 12.31 16.60
CA HIS A 151 3.14 11.37 15.53
C HIS A 151 3.16 12.02 14.13
N GLU A 152 2.77 13.29 13.99
CA GLU A 152 2.83 14.01 12.71
C GLU A 152 4.26 14.32 12.28
N LEU A 153 5.11 14.80 13.19
CA LEU A 153 6.51 15.04 12.91
C LEU A 153 7.24 13.75 12.53
N ILE A 154 6.99 12.65 13.26
CA ILE A 154 7.55 11.33 12.98
C ILE A 154 7.08 10.83 11.61
N PHE A 155 5.81 10.99 11.30
CA PHE A 155 5.26 10.55 10.03
C PHE A 155 5.78 11.39 8.86
N ALA A 156 5.51 12.70 8.88
CA ALA A 156 5.83 13.63 7.81
C ALA A 156 7.34 13.87 7.67
N GLY A 157 8.10 13.87 8.76
CA GLY A 157 9.54 14.14 8.75
C GLY A 157 10.40 13.03 8.12
N THR A 158 9.79 11.90 7.73
CA THR A 158 10.44 10.88 6.88
C THR A 158 10.26 11.11 5.38
N ALA A 159 9.45 12.11 5.03
CA ALA A 159 9.08 12.46 3.67
C ALA A 159 9.41 13.93 3.40
N ARG A 160 9.24 14.38 2.16
CA ARG A 160 9.51 15.76 1.76
C ARG A 160 8.21 16.54 1.59
N GLU A 161 8.18 17.78 2.05
CA GLU A 161 7.10 18.71 1.71
C GLU A 161 7.20 19.04 0.22
N ARG A 162 6.11 18.86 -0.50
CA ARG A 162 6.02 19.15 -1.93
C ARG A 162 5.58 20.60 -2.12
N ILE A 163 6.41 21.38 -2.80
CA ILE A 163 6.13 22.77 -3.13
C ILE A 163 5.83 22.86 -4.64
N GLY A 164 4.58 23.17 -4.99
CA GLY A 164 4.17 23.31 -6.39
C GLY A 164 4.11 21.99 -7.15
N ASN A 165 4.72 21.95 -8.35
CA ASN A 165 4.65 20.83 -9.31
C ASN A 165 5.93 19.98 -9.35
N GLU A 166 6.67 19.93 -8.25
CA GLU A 166 7.87 19.08 -8.15
C GLU A 166 7.53 17.61 -8.42
N GLN A 167 8.48 16.89 -9.03
CA GLN A 167 8.34 15.46 -9.28
C GLN A 167 8.41 14.67 -7.97
N TYR A 168 7.65 13.58 -7.89
CA TYR A 168 7.68 12.66 -6.76
C TYR A 168 9.07 12.06 -6.56
N VAL A 169 9.69 12.36 -5.42
CA VAL A 169 11.03 11.88 -5.07
C VAL A 169 10.95 10.41 -4.61
N GLY A 170 11.87 9.57 -5.09
CA GLY A 170 11.97 8.15 -4.70
C GLY A 170 10.97 7.21 -5.38
N THR A 171 9.86 7.72 -5.90
CA THR A 171 8.87 6.96 -6.68
C THR A 171 8.88 7.32 -8.17
N SER A 172 9.72 8.27 -8.57
CA SER A 172 9.96 8.61 -9.97
C SER A 172 10.38 7.39 -10.79
N GLY A 173 9.84 7.29 -12.00
CA GLY A 173 10.03 6.16 -12.90
C GLY A 173 8.86 6.03 -13.85
N LYS A 174 9.09 5.40 -15.00
CA LYS A 174 8.00 5.10 -15.94
C LYS A 174 7.27 3.84 -15.41
N PRO A 175 5.94 3.90 -15.20
CA PRO A 175 5.20 2.69 -14.89
C PRO A 175 5.30 1.66 -16.02
N GLU A 176 5.13 0.41 -15.64
CA GLU A 176 4.74 -0.63 -16.57
C GLU A 176 3.21 -0.71 -16.57
N ALA A 177 2.60 -0.42 -17.71
CA ALA A 177 1.15 -0.52 -17.86
C ALA A 177 0.77 -1.96 -18.19
N LEU A 178 -0.24 -2.50 -17.51
CA LEU A 178 -0.89 -3.74 -17.94
C LEU A 178 -1.45 -3.57 -19.36
N LYS A 179 -1.40 -4.63 -20.15
CA LYS A 179 -2.00 -4.67 -21.48
C LYS A 179 -3.50 -4.89 -21.38
N GLY A 180 -4.20 -3.79 -21.15
CA GLY A 180 -5.66 -3.69 -21.19
C GLY A 180 -6.09 -2.29 -21.57
N ASN A 181 -7.40 -2.07 -21.60
CA ASN A 181 -7.95 -0.76 -21.93
C ASN A 181 -8.22 0.12 -20.71
N PHE A 182 -7.62 -0.20 -19.55
CA PHE A 182 -7.96 0.32 -18.21
C PHE A 182 -7.75 1.81 -17.94
N TYR A 183 -7.31 2.58 -18.94
CA TYR A 183 -6.76 3.93 -18.76
C TYR A 183 -7.68 4.97 -19.41
N PRO A 184 -8.74 5.43 -18.72
CA PRO A 184 -9.58 6.52 -19.23
C PRO A 184 -8.80 7.84 -19.30
N GLY A 185 -9.39 8.82 -19.98
CA GLY A 185 -8.90 10.20 -19.94
C GLY A 185 -8.98 10.81 -18.53
N PRO A 186 -8.28 11.93 -18.27
CA PRO A 186 -8.30 12.60 -16.98
C PRO A 186 -9.73 12.97 -16.54
N GLY A 187 -10.15 12.46 -15.38
CA GLY A 187 -11.48 12.73 -14.82
C GLY A 187 -12.59 11.79 -15.30
N ASP A 188 -12.30 10.92 -16.27
CA ASP A 188 -13.24 9.94 -16.79
C ASP A 188 -13.07 8.56 -16.14
N ARG A 189 -14.06 7.70 -16.36
CA ARG A 189 -14.02 6.26 -16.07
C ARG A 189 -14.57 5.50 -17.25
N LEU A 190 -13.98 4.35 -17.54
CA LEU A 190 -14.51 3.42 -18.54
C LEU A 190 -15.84 2.86 -18.04
N ALA A 191 -16.76 2.56 -18.95
CA ALA A 191 -17.90 1.73 -18.60
C ALA A 191 -17.41 0.35 -18.12
N PRO A 192 -17.96 -0.18 -17.00
CA PRO A 192 -17.38 -1.36 -16.36
C PRO A 192 -17.46 -2.63 -17.21
N ASP A 193 -18.46 -2.73 -18.09
CA ASP A 193 -18.60 -3.81 -19.07
C ASP A 193 -17.64 -3.70 -20.26
N GLU A 194 -17.04 -2.53 -20.45
CA GLU A 194 -15.97 -2.27 -21.43
C GLU A 194 -14.58 -2.53 -20.88
N ILE A 195 -14.39 -2.87 -19.60
CA ILE A 195 -13.07 -3.15 -19.03
C ILE A 195 -12.60 -4.57 -19.41
N TYR A 196 -11.49 -4.70 -20.13
CA TYR A 196 -10.91 -5.99 -20.53
C TYR A 196 -9.37 -5.95 -20.69
N PHE A 197 -8.77 -7.15 -20.65
CA PHE A 197 -7.37 -7.37 -20.99
C PHE A 197 -7.23 -7.46 -22.51
N ASN A 198 -6.27 -6.71 -23.08
CA ASN A 198 -5.88 -6.86 -24.49
C ASN A 198 -4.97 -8.08 -24.68
N ASP A 199 -4.25 -8.47 -23.63
CA ASP A 199 -3.42 -9.65 -23.56
C ASP A 199 -3.92 -10.53 -22.41
N GLU A 200 -4.70 -11.56 -22.72
CA GLU A 200 -5.24 -12.51 -21.74
C GLU A 200 -4.15 -13.26 -20.97
N SER A 201 -2.90 -13.29 -21.46
CA SER A 201 -1.80 -13.90 -20.69
C SER A 201 -1.44 -13.09 -19.43
N GLU A 202 -1.75 -11.79 -19.41
CA GLU A 202 -1.58 -10.94 -18.24
C GLU A 202 -2.77 -11.04 -17.28
N ALA A 203 -3.94 -11.53 -17.71
CA ALA A 203 -5.11 -11.65 -16.86
C ALA A 203 -4.88 -12.63 -15.68
N PRO A 204 -5.60 -12.46 -14.55
CA PRO A 204 -5.51 -13.36 -13.40
C PRO A 204 -5.88 -14.80 -13.77
N ASP A 205 -5.00 -15.74 -13.46
CA ASP A 205 -5.29 -17.15 -13.53
C ASP A 205 -5.86 -17.63 -12.21
N PHE A 206 -7.18 -17.67 -12.12
CA PHE A 206 -7.89 -18.12 -10.92
C PHE A 206 -7.63 -19.60 -10.52
N LYS A 207 -6.86 -20.37 -11.30
CA LYS A 207 -6.37 -21.69 -10.90
C LYS A 207 -5.03 -21.63 -10.14
N HIS A 208 -4.29 -20.54 -10.27
CA HIS A 208 -2.98 -20.32 -9.66
C HIS A 208 -3.08 -19.34 -8.50
N HIS A 209 -3.61 -19.86 -7.39
CA HIS A 209 -3.65 -19.15 -6.12
C HIS A 209 -2.28 -19.22 -5.42
N ILE A 210 -1.85 -18.08 -4.89
CA ILE A 210 -0.50 -17.90 -4.30
C ILE A 210 -0.58 -17.84 -2.77
N ALA A 211 -1.49 -17.04 -2.23
CA ALA A 211 -1.64 -16.85 -0.79
C ALA A 211 -3.00 -16.24 -0.45
N SER A 212 -3.48 -16.49 0.77
CA SER A 212 -4.61 -15.77 1.36
C SER A 212 -4.29 -15.34 2.78
N TRP A 213 -4.94 -14.26 3.22
CA TRP A 213 -5.02 -13.87 4.62
C TRP A 213 -6.27 -13.01 4.84
N SER A 214 -6.55 -12.67 6.10
CA SER A 214 -7.52 -11.64 6.42
C SER A 214 -6.83 -10.43 7.01
N LYS A 215 -7.44 -9.25 6.88
CA LYS A 215 -6.99 -8.02 7.54
C LYS A 215 -8.14 -7.19 8.06
N LYS A 216 -7.86 -6.33 9.03
CA LYS A 216 -8.86 -5.37 9.55
C LYS A 216 -8.83 -4.06 8.78
N SER A 217 -10.00 -3.44 8.65
CA SER A 217 -10.17 -2.12 8.06
C SER A 217 -11.35 -1.42 8.70
N ASP A 218 -11.17 -0.15 9.05
CA ASP A 218 -12.25 0.69 9.58
C ASP A 218 -13.38 0.85 8.55
N THR A 219 -13.03 0.86 7.26
CA THR A 219 -13.98 1.07 6.16
C THR A 219 -14.71 -0.22 5.80
N TYR A 220 -14.08 -1.39 5.87
CA TYR A 220 -14.67 -2.64 5.35
C TYR A 220 -14.99 -3.67 6.43
N GLY A 221 -14.55 -3.47 7.67
CA GLY A 221 -14.50 -4.52 8.67
C GLY A 221 -13.36 -5.49 8.36
N THR A 222 -13.63 -6.80 8.40
CA THR A 222 -12.66 -7.82 7.97
C THR A 222 -12.61 -7.87 6.44
N ILE A 223 -11.43 -7.67 5.86
CA ILE A 223 -11.16 -7.91 4.43
C ILE A 223 -10.49 -9.27 4.31
N TYR A 224 -10.98 -10.11 3.41
CA TYR A 224 -10.33 -11.33 2.95
C TYR A 224 -9.48 -10.99 1.74
N VAL A 225 -8.21 -11.38 1.75
CA VAL A 225 -7.24 -11.10 0.71
C VAL A 225 -6.85 -12.40 0.03
N ASP A 226 -6.84 -12.39 -1.30
CA ASP A 226 -6.33 -13.46 -2.14
C ASP A 226 -5.28 -12.91 -3.11
N ILE A 227 -4.15 -13.61 -3.21
CA ILE A 227 -3.11 -13.32 -4.19
C ILE A 227 -3.21 -14.34 -5.30
N ILE A 228 -3.46 -13.85 -6.51
CA ILE A 228 -3.66 -14.67 -7.71
C ILE A 228 -2.61 -14.27 -8.74
N ALA A 229 -1.93 -15.25 -9.32
CA ALA A 229 -0.96 -15.01 -10.39
C ALA A 229 -1.67 -14.74 -11.73
N SER A 230 -1.04 -13.97 -12.61
CA SER A 230 -1.42 -13.95 -14.02
C SER A 230 -1.16 -15.30 -14.70
N HIS A 231 -1.82 -15.54 -15.85
CA HIS A 231 -1.56 -16.73 -16.66
C HIS A 231 -0.09 -16.90 -17.09
N ASN A 232 0.61 -15.79 -17.33
CA ASN A 232 2.03 -15.77 -17.67
C ASN A 232 2.98 -15.70 -16.45
N GLY A 233 2.46 -15.61 -15.22
CA GLY A 233 3.23 -15.53 -13.98
C GLY A 233 4.04 -14.23 -13.79
N GLN A 234 3.85 -13.22 -14.64
CA GLN A 234 4.55 -11.92 -14.55
C GLN A 234 3.91 -10.96 -13.55
N PHE A 235 2.64 -11.18 -13.19
CA PHE A 235 1.93 -10.31 -12.26
C PHE A 235 1.27 -11.11 -11.12
N TYR A 236 1.22 -10.49 -9.95
CA TYR A 236 0.38 -10.91 -8.85
C TYR A 236 -0.70 -9.87 -8.59
N TYR A 237 -1.94 -10.34 -8.51
CA TYR A 237 -3.12 -9.54 -8.23
C TYR A 237 -3.52 -9.73 -6.77
N MET A 238 -3.63 -8.62 -6.02
CA MET A 238 -4.25 -8.64 -4.70
C MET A 238 -5.74 -8.41 -4.84
N PHE A 239 -6.52 -9.48 -4.83
CA PHE A 239 -7.96 -9.40 -4.68
C PHE A 239 -8.32 -9.21 -3.20
N CYS A 240 -9.29 -8.34 -2.97
CA CYS A 240 -9.88 -8.12 -1.67
C CYS A 240 -11.37 -8.40 -1.74
N ARG A 241 -11.93 -8.98 -0.68
CA ARG A 241 -13.35 -9.20 -0.51
C ARG A 241 -13.78 -8.88 0.91
N ASP A 242 -14.96 -8.30 1.07
CA ASP A 242 -15.52 -8.00 2.39
C ASP A 242 -16.68 -8.95 2.78
N PRO A 243 -17.25 -8.83 4.00
CA PRO A 243 -18.34 -9.71 4.44
C PRO A 243 -19.66 -9.48 3.67
N LYS A 244 -19.82 -8.34 2.99
CA LYS A 244 -20.94 -8.08 2.08
C LYS A 244 -20.72 -8.71 0.70
N LYS A 245 -19.64 -9.49 0.51
CA LYS A 245 -19.22 -10.11 -0.76
C LYS A 245 -18.87 -9.10 -1.85
N ARG A 246 -18.55 -7.85 -1.48
CA ARG A 246 -17.98 -6.89 -2.43
C ARG A 246 -16.54 -7.26 -2.67
N ALA A 247 -16.12 -7.26 -3.93
CA ALA A 247 -14.76 -7.59 -4.33
C ALA A 247 -14.15 -6.48 -5.19
N TRP A 248 -12.83 -6.32 -5.07
CA TRP A 248 -12.03 -5.38 -5.85
C TRP A 248 -10.59 -5.88 -5.95
N ILE A 249 -9.85 -5.39 -6.94
CA ILE A 249 -8.40 -5.58 -7.01
C ILE A 249 -7.76 -4.39 -6.30
N ALA A 250 -7.04 -4.64 -5.21
CA ALA A 250 -6.46 -3.59 -4.40
C ALA A 250 -5.11 -3.10 -4.95
N MET A 251 -4.35 -3.99 -5.60
CA MET A 251 -3.10 -3.67 -6.29
C MET A 251 -2.70 -4.80 -7.26
N VAL A 252 -1.76 -4.47 -8.14
CA VAL A 252 -1.07 -5.42 -9.02
C VAL A 252 0.45 -5.20 -8.85
N GLU A 253 1.20 -6.29 -8.76
CA GLU A 253 2.66 -6.25 -8.56
C GLU A 253 3.38 -7.10 -9.61
N ASN A 254 4.51 -6.61 -10.14
CA ASN A 254 5.40 -7.38 -10.99
C ASN A 254 6.17 -8.43 -10.16
N THR A 255 6.13 -9.70 -10.57
CA THR A 255 6.77 -10.81 -9.82
C THR A 255 8.30 -10.76 -9.83
N ALA A 256 8.90 -10.11 -10.83
CA ALA A 256 10.33 -9.88 -10.95
C ALA A 256 10.75 -8.48 -10.47
N GLY A 257 9.83 -7.72 -9.87
CA GLY A 257 10.11 -6.38 -9.37
C GLY A 257 11.16 -6.38 -8.26
N ASN A 258 12.04 -5.38 -8.26
CA ASN A 258 13.06 -5.20 -7.22
C ASN A 258 12.59 -4.19 -6.19
N LEU A 259 12.79 -4.52 -4.92
CA LEU A 259 12.57 -3.61 -3.81
C LEU A 259 13.49 -2.40 -3.92
N THR A 260 12.97 -1.21 -3.67
CA THR A 260 13.75 0.04 -3.67
C THR A 260 13.92 0.59 -2.26
N SER A 261 14.73 1.64 -2.10
CA SER A 261 14.94 2.33 -0.80
C SER A 261 13.69 3.04 -0.25
N THR A 262 12.57 3.00 -0.97
CA THR A 262 11.24 3.44 -0.52
C THR A 262 10.33 2.29 -0.07
N GLY A 263 10.77 1.04 -0.23
CA GLY A 263 9.98 -0.16 0.08
C GLY A 263 8.93 -0.51 -0.96
N ILE A 264 9.00 0.12 -2.13
CA ILE A 264 8.12 -0.15 -3.27
C ILE A 264 8.90 -0.97 -4.31
N ASN A 265 8.22 -1.91 -4.97
CA ASN A 265 8.80 -2.67 -6.07
C ASN A 265 8.84 -1.84 -7.36
N LYS A 266 9.95 -1.93 -8.10
CA LYS A 266 10.07 -1.40 -9.47
C LYS A 266 10.24 -2.52 -10.50
N PRO A 267 9.60 -2.42 -11.68
CA PRO A 267 8.63 -1.38 -12.04
C PRO A 267 7.34 -1.52 -11.23
N TRP A 268 6.69 -0.39 -10.94
CA TRP A 268 5.34 -0.40 -10.38
C TRP A 268 4.34 -0.51 -11.53
N ILE A 269 3.22 -1.17 -11.25
CA ILE A 269 2.22 -1.48 -12.27
C ILE A 269 1.14 -0.41 -12.31
N LEU A 270 0.94 0.13 -13.50
CA LEU A 270 -0.20 0.96 -13.83
C LEU A 270 -1.34 0.03 -14.26
N ALA A 271 -2.42 0.03 -13.48
CA ALA A 271 -3.62 -0.80 -13.70
C ALA A 271 -4.93 0.00 -13.88
N GLY A 272 -4.90 1.34 -13.77
CA GLY A 272 -6.04 2.21 -14.11
C GLY A 272 -7.31 1.88 -13.34
N ASP A 273 -8.46 1.88 -14.04
CA ASP A 273 -9.77 1.57 -13.45
C ASP A 273 -9.87 0.16 -12.85
N LEU A 274 -8.97 -0.76 -13.20
CA LEU A 274 -8.95 -2.12 -12.67
C LEU A 274 -8.75 -2.17 -11.14
N VAL A 275 -8.03 -1.20 -10.57
CA VAL A 275 -7.73 -1.11 -9.13
C VAL A 275 -8.65 -0.14 -8.37
N THR A 276 -9.86 0.07 -8.91
CA THR A 276 -10.89 0.89 -8.26
C THR A 276 -11.32 0.24 -6.94
N PRO A 277 -11.28 0.96 -5.80
CA PRO A 277 -11.73 0.42 -4.52
C PRO A 277 -13.25 0.26 -4.48
N ALA A 278 -13.73 -0.62 -3.59
CA ALA A 278 -15.16 -0.77 -3.34
C ALA A 278 -15.79 0.46 -2.65
N TYR A 279 -15.00 1.26 -1.92
CA TYR A 279 -15.37 2.61 -1.48
C TYR A 279 -14.40 3.64 -2.08
N GLU A 280 -14.93 4.52 -2.92
CA GLU A 280 -14.18 5.58 -3.60
C GLU A 280 -14.66 6.96 -3.16
N TYR A 281 -13.81 7.98 -3.25
CA TYR A 281 -14.29 9.35 -3.06
C TYR A 281 -15.41 9.66 -4.05
N GLU A 282 -16.47 10.29 -3.56
CA GLU A 282 -17.61 10.68 -4.41
C GLU A 282 -17.19 11.48 -5.64
N ALA A 283 -16.26 12.43 -5.48
CA ALA A 283 -15.71 13.24 -6.56
C ALA A 283 -14.96 12.42 -7.64
N LEU A 284 -14.51 11.21 -7.32
CA LEU A 284 -13.80 10.29 -8.22
C LEU A 284 -14.69 9.12 -8.67
N SER A 285 -15.97 9.10 -8.28
CA SER A 285 -16.88 7.98 -8.58
C SER A 285 -17.46 8.03 -10.00
N ASN A 286 -17.35 9.18 -10.69
CA ASN A 286 -17.90 9.43 -12.03
C ASN A 286 -19.35 8.94 -12.21
N ASN A 287 -20.23 9.30 -11.25
CA ASN A 287 -21.64 8.90 -11.17
C ASN A 287 -21.92 7.40 -10.97
N TYR A 288 -20.88 6.57 -10.81
CA TYR A 288 -21.06 5.18 -10.43
C TYR A 288 -21.17 4.97 -8.92
N GLY A 289 -20.91 5.98 -8.09
CA GLY A 289 -21.03 5.85 -6.64
C GLY A 289 -22.49 5.69 -6.17
N ASP A 290 -22.77 4.70 -5.33
CA ASP A 290 -24.02 4.61 -4.58
C ASP A 290 -23.93 5.49 -3.33
N THR A 291 -24.59 6.64 -3.38
CA THR A 291 -24.60 7.62 -2.28
C THR A 291 -25.42 7.15 -1.08
N ASN A 292 -26.22 6.08 -1.21
CA ASN A 292 -26.98 5.50 -0.09
C ASN A 292 -26.12 4.59 0.80
N ASP A 293 -25.05 3.98 0.26
CA ASP A 293 -24.03 3.26 1.03
C ASP A 293 -22.76 4.12 1.11
N ARG A 294 -22.79 5.09 2.04
CA ARG A 294 -21.69 6.04 2.29
C ARG A 294 -20.92 5.72 3.56
N LYS A 295 -19.61 5.91 3.52
CA LYS A 295 -18.71 5.90 4.69
C LYS A 295 -17.84 7.15 4.69
N GLY A 296 -18.25 8.17 5.44
CA GLY A 296 -17.56 9.47 5.44
C GLY A 296 -17.54 10.09 4.02
N PRO A 297 -16.37 10.43 3.46
CA PRO A 297 -16.30 10.99 2.10
C PRO A 297 -16.39 9.93 0.98
N TYR A 298 -16.47 8.65 1.33
CA TYR A 298 -16.46 7.55 0.37
C TYR A 298 -17.87 7.02 0.08
N VAL A 299 -18.13 6.66 -1.18
CA VAL A 299 -19.37 6.05 -1.67
C VAL A 299 -19.09 4.65 -2.22
N ASP A 300 -20.04 3.73 -2.09
CA ASP A 300 -19.88 2.37 -2.60
C ASP A 300 -19.83 2.35 -4.14
N MET A 301 -18.85 1.65 -4.70
CA MET A 301 -18.68 1.47 -6.14
C MET A 301 -19.12 0.09 -6.61
N PHE A 302 -19.51 -0.81 -5.71
CA PHE A 302 -19.61 -2.22 -6.06
C PHE A 302 -20.80 -2.52 -6.95
N ASN A 303 -22.01 -2.15 -6.52
CA ASN A 303 -23.24 -2.50 -7.25
C ASN A 303 -23.34 -1.85 -8.63
N ASN A 304 -22.82 -0.62 -8.75
CA ASN A 304 -22.96 0.19 -9.95
C ASN A 304 -21.76 0.05 -10.91
N TYR A 305 -20.59 -0.33 -10.40
CA TYR A 305 -19.33 -0.40 -11.16
C TYR A 305 -18.66 -1.77 -11.06
N LEU A 306 -18.05 -2.11 -9.93
CA LEU A 306 -17.11 -3.25 -9.83
C LEU A 306 -17.77 -4.60 -10.13
N SER A 307 -19.01 -4.81 -9.68
CA SER A 307 -19.76 -6.05 -9.93
C SER A 307 -20.08 -6.31 -11.40
N LYS A 308 -19.88 -5.31 -12.28
CA LYS A 308 -20.07 -5.40 -13.73
C LYS A 308 -18.76 -5.62 -14.49
N ILE A 309 -17.61 -5.51 -13.83
CA ILE A 309 -16.30 -5.77 -14.42
C ILE A 309 -16.10 -7.28 -14.53
N LYS A 310 -15.82 -7.78 -15.74
CA LYS A 310 -15.75 -9.22 -16.05
C LYS A 310 -14.80 -10.00 -15.13
N VAL A 311 -13.59 -9.50 -14.91
CA VAL A 311 -12.61 -10.20 -14.06
C VAL A 311 -13.02 -10.25 -12.57
N ILE A 312 -13.79 -9.26 -12.10
CA ILE A 312 -14.35 -9.26 -10.74
C ILE A 312 -15.49 -10.29 -10.64
N GLN A 313 -16.35 -10.37 -11.67
CA GLN A 313 -17.40 -11.40 -11.74
C GLN A 313 -16.80 -12.80 -11.73
N GLU A 314 -15.74 -13.03 -12.50
CA GLU A 314 -15.06 -14.32 -12.52
C GLU A 314 -14.44 -14.70 -11.17
N TYR A 315 -13.77 -13.75 -10.51
CA TYR A 315 -13.26 -13.95 -9.14
C TYR A 315 -14.39 -14.35 -8.19
N LEU A 316 -15.54 -13.66 -8.23
CA LEU A 316 -16.67 -13.95 -7.35
C LEU A 316 -17.32 -15.31 -7.62
N LEU A 317 -17.36 -15.76 -8.88
CA LEU A 317 -17.89 -17.08 -9.25
C LEU A 317 -16.99 -18.23 -8.77
N ARG A 318 -15.68 -17.98 -8.65
CA ARG A 318 -14.68 -18.99 -8.28
C ARG A 318 -14.30 -18.98 -6.80
N SER A 319 -14.64 -17.91 -6.08
CA SER A 319 -14.32 -17.72 -4.65
C SER A 319 -15.40 -18.27 -3.70
N VAL A 320 -16.25 -19.18 -4.18
CA VAL A 320 -17.34 -19.82 -3.41
C VAL A 320 -16.93 -21.19 -2.92
#